data_AF-A0A136NS95-F1
#
_entry.id   AF-A0A136NS95-F1
#
_cell.length_a   1.000
_cell.length_b   1.000
_cell.length_c   1.000
_cell.angle_alpha   90.00
_cell.angle_beta   90.00
_cell.angle_gamma   90.00
#
_symmetry.space_group_name_H-M   'P 1'
#
loop_
_entity.id
_entity.type
_entity.pdbx_description
1 polymer ?
#
loop_
_entity_poly.entity_id
_entity_poly.type
_entity_poly.pdbx_seq_one_letter_code
_entity_poly.pdbx_strand_id
1 'polypeptide(L)'
;MLASGIALPVSGLMNHYLAFDFLTQSRHFWMSVHNILGLLFTIFSVSHIFFNWRAVKNYFLKLQRIFISTEALAAISIVVFITALFALHTFLAR
;
A
#
# COMPACT_ATOMS: atom_id res chain seq x y z
N MET A 1 -5.58 3.15 13.91
CA MET A 1 -4.78 2.64 12.76
C MET A 1 -5.20 1.25 12.32
N LEU A 2 -5.32 0.24 13.19
CA LEU A 2 -5.62 -1.14 12.74
C LEU A 2 -6.97 -1.27 12.02
N ALA A 3 -8.06 -0.81 12.64
CA ALA A 3 -9.38 -0.87 12.04
C ALA A 3 -9.47 -0.10 10.70
N SER A 4 -8.98 1.15 10.68
CA SER A 4 -8.97 1.96 9.46
C SER A 4 -7.99 1.45 8.40
N GLY A 5 -6.86 0.85 8.82
CA GLY A 5 -5.86 0.27 7.92
C GLY A 5 -6.34 -1.01 7.23
N ILE A 6 -7.18 -1.81 7.88
CA ILE A 6 -7.80 -2.99 7.26
C ILE A 6 -9.02 -2.60 6.40
N ALA A 7 -9.83 -1.64 6.88
CA ALA A 7 -11.04 -1.23 6.17
C ALA A 7 -10.76 -0.37 4.92
N LEU A 8 -9.60 0.30 4.84
CA LEU A 8 -9.18 1.09 3.68
C LEU A 8 -9.03 0.25 2.40
N PRO A 9 -8.28 -0.87 2.38
CA PRO A 9 -8.22 -1.78 1.24
C PRO A 9 -9.60 -2.31 0.81
N VAL A 10 -10.45 -2.68 1.77
CA VAL A 10 -11.79 -3.21 1.49
C VAL A 10 -12.67 -2.14 0.83
N SER A 11 -12.74 -0.94 1.40
CA SER A 11 -13.49 0.18 0.80
C SER A 11 -12.91 0.65 -0.54
N GLY A 12 -11.59 0.57 -0.72
CA GLY A 12 -10.91 0.86 -1.98
C GLY A 12 -11.27 -0.15 -3.08
N LEU A 13 -11.34 -1.44 -2.73
CA LEU A 13 -11.80 -2.50 -3.64
C LEU A 13 -13.25 -2.26 -4.08
N MET A 14 -14.13 -1.89 -3.15
CA MET A 14 -15.53 -1.58 -3.48
C MET A 14 -15.64 -0.35 -4.40
N ASN A 15 -14.86 0.70 -4.14
CA ASN A 15 -14.79 1.86 -5.04
C ASN A 15 -14.23 1.51 -6.42
N HIS A 16 -13.29 0.56 -6.51
CA HIS A 16 -12.78 0.08 -7.80
C HIS A 16 -13.84 -0.65 -8.61
N TYR A 17 -14.62 -1.54 -7.97
CA TYR A 17 -15.72 -2.24 -8.66
C TYR A 17 -16.82 -1.30 -9.14
N LEU A 18 -17.13 -0.27 -8.36
CA LEU A 18 -18.16 0.72 -8.69
C LEU A 18 -17.62 1.90 -9.52
N ALA A 19 -16.36 1.87 -9.95
CA ALA A 19 -15.69 3.02 -10.56
C ALA A 19 -16.31 3.43 -11.90
N PHE A 20 -16.79 2.46 -12.68
CA PHE A 20 -17.36 2.65 -14.02
C PHE A 20 -18.89 2.78 -14.01
N ASP A 21 -19.53 2.61 -12.86
CA ASP A 21 -20.97 2.82 -12.71
C ASP A 21 -21.31 4.31 -12.67
N PHE A 22 -22.56 4.64 -13.05
CA PHE A 22 -23.14 5.95 -12.76
C PHE A 22 -23.11 6.23 -11.24
N LEU A 23 -23.32 7.49 -10.86
CA LEU A 23 -23.25 7.93 -9.48
C LEU A 23 -24.44 7.38 -8.65
N THR A 24 -24.34 6.12 -8.23
CA THR A 24 -25.34 5.44 -7.42
C THR A 24 -25.15 5.76 -5.93
N GLN A 25 -26.20 5.57 -5.13
CA GLN A 25 -26.13 5.71 -3.68
C GLN A 25 -25.04 4.82 -3.06
N SER A 26 -24.90 3.58 -3.55
CA SER A 26 -23.86 2.65 -3.10
C SER A 26 -22.46 3.17 -3.39
N ARG A 27 -22.22 3.73 -4.58
CA ARG A 27 -20.92 4.33 -4.94
C ARG A 27 -20.60 5.52 -4.03
N HIS A 28 -21.58 6.39 -3.78
CA HIS A 28 -21.41 7.53 -2.87
C HIS A 28 -21.10 7.11 -1.42
N PHE A 29 -21.76 6.05 -0.96
CA PHE A 29 -21.53 5.48 0.37
C PHE A 29 -20.09 4.96 0.50
N TRP A 30 -19.64 4.09 -0.40
CA TRP A 30 -18.28 3.54 -0.36
C TRP A 30 -17.20 4.60 -0.53
N MET A 31 -17.46 5.64 -1.33
CA MET A 31 -16.57 6.79 -1.46
C MET A 31 -16.45 7.57 -0.16
N SER A 32 -17.58 7.87 0.50
CA SER A 32 -17.59 8.56 1.80
C SER A 32 -16.87 7.77 2.88
N VAL A 33 -17.15 6.47 2.96
CA VAL A 33 -16.49 5.55 3.90
C VAL A 33 -14.98 5.54 3.66
N HIS A 34 -14.54 5.36 2.41
CA HIS A 34 -13.11 5.34 2.07
C HIS A 34 -12.41 6.65 2.45
N ASN A 35 -13.03 7.80 2.16
CA ASN A 35 -12.47 9.10 2.46
C ASN A 35 -12.33 9.33 3.98
N ILE A 36 -13.35 8.99 4.77
CA ILE A 36 -13.32 9.12 6.24
C ILE A 36 -12.26 8.18 6.82
N LEU A 37 -12.19 6.93 6.36
CA LEU A 37 -11.17 5.99 6.79
C LEU A 37 -9.76 6.48 6.45
N GLY A 38 -9.57 7.07 5.27
CA GLY A 38 -8.32 7.67 4.82
C GLY A 38 -7.88 8.84 5.71
N LEU A 39 -8.82 9.73 6.03
CA LEU A 39 -8.58 10.85 6.94
C LEU A 39 -8.17 10.36 8.34
N LEU A 40 -8.95 9.45 8.93
CA LEU A 40 -8.67 8.90 10.26
C LEU A 40 -7.33 8.14 10.28
N PHE A 41 -7.06 7.33 9.26
CA PHE A 41 -5.79 6.61 9.15
C PHE A 41 -4.61 7.59 9.07
N THR A 42 -4.74 8.67 8.30
CA THR A 42 -3.69 9.70 8.17
C THR A 42 -3.42 10.37 9.51
N ILE A 43 -4.46 10.86 10.19
CA ILE A 43 -4.33 11.52 11.51
C ILE A 43 -3.64 10.58 12.49
N PHE A 44 -4.14 9.35 12.64
CA PHE A 44 -3.53 8.41 13.57
C PHE A 44 -2.12 7.99 13.16
N SER A 45 -1.80 7.90 11.87
CA SER A 45 -0.44 7.58 11.41
C SER A 45 0.54 8.69 11.75
N VAL A 46 0.17 9.95 11.51
CA VAL A 46 0.98 11.11 11.89
C VAL A 46 1.17 11.15 13.41
N SER A 47 0.09 11.01 14.18
CA SER A 47 0.19 10.95 15.66
C SER A 47 1.05 9.78 16.12
N HIS A 48 0.91 8.61 15.52
CA HIS A 48 1.71 7.43 15.84
C HIS A 48 3.19 7.68 15.59
N ILE A 49 3.58 8.27 14.45
CA ILE A 49 4.97 8.63 14.14
C ILE A 49 5.49 9.67 15.12
N PHE A 50 4.71 10.72 15.41
CA PHE A 50 5.11 11.79 16.33
C PHE A 50 5.38 11.26 17.74
N PHE A 51 4.45 10.48 18.30
CA PHE A 51 4.62 9.90 19.64
C PHE A 51 5.71 8.82 19.70
N ASN A 52 6.00 8.15 18.58
CA ASN A 52 7.03 7.12 18.50
C ASN A 52 8.30 7.60 17.78
N TRP A 53 8.54 8.92 17.71
CA TRP A 53 9.63 9.50 16.93
C TRP A 53 11.02 8.94 17.29
N ARG A 54 11.26 8.65 18.57
CA ARG A 54 12.51 8.01 19.03
C ARG A 54 12.70 6.62 18.43
N ALA A 55 11.65 5.80 18.40
CA ALA A 55 11.69 4.47 17.82
C ALA A 55 11.92 4.52 16.29
N VAL A 56 11.22 5.44 15.61
CA VAL A 56 11.38 5.68 14.17
C VAL A 56 12.82 6.11 13.85
N LYS A 57 13.36 7.11 14.57
CA LYS A 57 14.75 7.56 14.40
C LYS A 57 15.75 6.41 14.61
N ASN A 58 15.57 5.62 15.67
CA ASN A 58 16.43 4.48 15.95
C ASN A 58 16.34 3.39 14.88
N TYR A 59 15.15 3.17 14.30
CA TYR A 59 14.97 2.23 13.19
C TYR A 59 15.76 2.70 11.96
N PHE A 60 15.66 3.97 11.57
CA PHE A 60 16.42 4.51 10.44
C PHE A 60 17.94 4.50 10.67
N LEU A 61 18.39 4.83 11.89
CA LEU A 61 19.81 4.75 12.24
C LEU A 61 20.34 3.30 12.22
N LYS A 62 19.51 2.31 12.55
CA LYS A 62 19.85 0.90 12.39
C LYS A 62 19.80 0.46 10.92
N LEU A 63 18.88 1.00 10.13
CA LEU A 63 18.78 0.71 8.69
C LEU A 63 20.05 1.11 7.93
N GLN A 64 20.71 2.21 8.33
CA GLN A 64 22.00 2.61 7.78
C GLN A 64 23.12 1.57 8.00
N ARG A 65 22.94 0.60 8.91
CA ARG A 65 23.87 -0.51 9.12
C ARG A 65 23.46 -1.80 8.41
N ILE A 66 22.27 -1.86 7.81
CA ILE A 66 21.83 -3.02 7.06
C ILE A 66 22.32 -2.82 5.62
N PHE A 67 23.53 -3.30 5.34
CA PHE A 67 23.95 -3.56 3.97
C PHE A 67 22.91 -4.51 3.34
N ILE A 68 22.44 -4.19 2.14
CA ILE A 68 21.58 -5.11 1.38
C ILE A 68 22.36 -6.42 1.26
N SER A 69 21.82 -7.47 1.88
CA SER A 69 22.48 -8.77 1.84
C SER A 69 22.45 -9.30 0.41
N THR A 70 23.45 -10.08 0.05
CA THR A 70 23.54 -10.71 -1.28
C THR A 70 22.30 -11.53 -1.61
N GLU A 71 21.67 -12.12 -0.61
CA GLU A 71 20.42 -12.88 -0.71
C GLU A 71 19.23 -11.97 -1.03
N ALA A 72 19.16 -10.80 -0.41
CA ALA A 72 18.11 -9.81 -0.70
C ALA A 72 18.26 -9.27 -2.13
N LEU A 73 19.49 -9.03 -2.59
CA LEU A 73 19.74 -8.59 -3.97
C LEU A 73 19.38 -9.69 -5.00
N ALA A 74 19.70 -10.95 -4.68
CA ALA A 74 19.34 -12.10 -5.50
C ALA A 74 17.82 -12.29 -5.57
N ALA A 75 17.11 -12.17 -4.44
CA ALA A 75 15.66 -12.25 -4.39
C ALA A 75 14.99 -11.15 -5.23
N ILE A 76 15.46 -9.90 -5.10
CA ILE A 76 14.97 -8.77 -5.92
C ILE A 76 15.21 -9.06 -7.41
N SER A 77 16.40 -9.54 -7.78
CA SER A 77 16.73 -9.85 -9.18
C SER A 77 15.83 -10.95 -9.75
N ILE A 78 15.54 -12.00 -8.98
CA ILE A 78 14.62 -13.08 -9.38
C ILE A 78 13.21 -12.53 -9.59
N VAL A 79 12.69 -11.71 -8.66
CA VAL A 79 11.36 -11.13 -8.77
C VAL A 79 11.24 -10.23 -9.99
N VAL A 80 12.24 -9.37 -10.24
CA VAL A 80 12.29 -8.50 -11.42
C VAL A 80 12.34 -9.34 -12.71
N PHE A 81 13.18 -10.38 -12.75
CA PHE A 81 13.29 -11.28 -13.90
C PHE A 81 11.97 -11.99 -14.22
N ILE A 82 11.32 -12.57 -13.21
CA ILE A 82 10.02 -13.24 -13.37
C ILE A 82 8.97 -12.25 -13.87
N THR A 83 8.90 -11.07 -13.26
CA THR A 83 7.93 -10.03 -13.65
C THR A 83 8.16 -9.57 -15.10
N ALA A 84 9.42 -9.42 -15.51
CA ALA A 84 9.79 -9.09 -16.88
C ALA A 84 9.40 -10.19 -17.87
N LEU A 85 9.58 -11.48 -17.51
CA LEU A 85 9.14 -12.61 -18.34
C LEU A 85 7.62 -12.60 -18.54
N PHE A 86 6.85 -12.36 -17.49
CA PHE A 86 5.38 -12.28 -17.59
C PHE A 86 4.95 -11.08 -18.46
N ALA A 87 5.55 -9.92 -18.24
CA ALA A 87 5.28 -8.74 -19.07
C ALA A 87 5.63 -8.99 -20.54
N LEU A 88 6.80 -9.57 -20.82
CA LEU A 88 7.25 -9.88 -22.17
C LEU A 88 6.34 -10.93 -22.85
N HIS A 89 5.91 -11.96 -22.12
CA HIS A 89 4.94 -12.95 -22.62
C HIS A 89 3.65 -12.27 -23.07
N THR A 90 3.10 -11.34 -22.28
CA THR A 90 1.87 -10.61 -22.68
C THR A 90 2.08 -9.71 -23.91
N PHE A 91 3.29 -9.22 -24.15
CA PHE A 91 3.63 -8.43 -25.34
C PHE A 91 3.87 -9.28 -26.59
N LEU A 92 4.46 -10.48 -26.45
CA LEU A 92 4.78 -11.38 -27.57
C LEU A 92 3.63 -12.34 -27.93
N ALA A 93 2.69 -12.59 -27.01
CA ALA A 93 1.50 -13.43 -27.25
C ALA A 93 0.33 -12.65 -27.86
N ARG A 94 0.59 -11.47 -28.45
CA ARG A 94 -0.37 -10.60 -29.11
C ARG A 94 -0.03 -10.50 -30.60
#